data_AF-Q40308-F1
#
_entry.id   AF-Q40308-F1
#
_cell.length_a   1.000
_cell.length_b   1.000
_cell.length_c   1.000
_cell.angle_alpha   90.00
_cell.angle_beta   90.00
_cell.angle_gamma   90.00
#
_symmetry.space_group_name_H-M   'P 1'
#
loop_
_entity.id
_entity.type
_entity.pdbx_description
1 polymer ?
#
loop_
_entity_poly.entity_id
_entity_poly.type
_entity_poly.pdbx_seq_one_letter_code
_entity_poly.pdbx_strand_id
1 'polypeptide(L)'
;EGDGGAGTIKKITFVEDGETKYVLHKVDLVDDVNLAYHYSIVGGFGLPDTVEKISFESKLSAGPNGGTIAKLSVKYFTKGDAA
;
A
#
# COMPACT_ATOMS: atom_id res chain seq x y z
N GLU A 1 12.54 8.84 1.48
CA GLU A 1 13.21 8.90 2.80
C GLU A 1 13.06 7.55 3.49
N GLY A 2 13.98 7.19 4.40
CA GLY A 2 13.96 5.91 5.10
C GLY A 2 14.97 4.88 4.58
N ASP A 3 15.02 3.73 5.24
CA ASP A 3 15.98 2.64 5.06
C ASP A 3 15.40 1.40 4.35
N GLY A 4 14.11 1.43 4.00
CA GLY A 4 13.36 0.30 3.44
C GLY A 4 12.36 -0.33 4.41
N GLY A 5 12.50 -0.12 5.71
CA GLY A 5 11.62 -0.64 6.75
C GLY A 5 10.38 0.22 7.01
N ALA A 6 9.66 -0.08 8.08
CA ALA A 6 8.49 0.67 8.51
C ALA A 6 8.81 2.17 8.67
N GLY A 7 7.94 3.03 8.13
CA GLY A 7 8.13 4.48 8.05
C GLY A 7 8.80 4.96 6.76
N THR A 8 9.42 4.08 5.97
CA THR A 8 10.02 4.46 4.67
C THR A 8 8.95 5.01 3.72
N ILE A 9 9.26 6.13 3.07
CA ILE A 9 8.41 6.76 2.05
C ILE A 9 9.09 6.66 0.68
N LYS A 10 8.40 6.01 -0.26
CA LYS A 10 8.77 5.87 -1.67
C LYS A 10 7.82 6.73 -2.51
N LYS A 11 8.37 7.54 -3.41
CA LYS A 11 7.59 8.21 -4.47
C LYS A 11 7.57 7.30 -5.69
N ILE A 12 6.39 6.83 -6.08
CA ILE A 12 6.21 6.00 -7.28
C ILE A 12 5.65 6.91 -8.37
N THR A 13 6.42 7.12 -9.43
CA THR A 13 6.03 7.93 -10.59
C THR A 13 5.61 7.00 -11.74
N PHE A 14 4.50 7.29 -12.39
CA PHE A 14 3.95 6.49 -13.50
C PHE A 14 3.26 7.39 -14.53
N VAL A 15 2.98 6.84 -15.72
CA VAL A 15 2.23 7.54 -16.77
C VAL A 15 0.87 6.87 -16.92
N GLU A 16 -0.19 7.67 -16.85
CA GLU A 16 -1.57 7.23 -17.08
C GLU A 16 -2.27 8.31 -17.91
N ASP A 17 -2.91 7.91 -19.01
CA ASP A 17 -3.52 8.80 -20.00
C ASP A 17 -2.58 9.87 -20.59
N GLY A 18 -1.28 9.54 -20.68
CA GLY A 18 -0.25 10.44 -21.20
C GLY A 18 0.26 11.47 -20.20
N GLU A 19 -0.29 11.51 -18.99
CA GLU A 19 0.15 12.41 -17.91
C GLU A 19 1.10 11.68 -16.94
N THR A 20 2.17 12.37 -16.54
CA THR A 20 3.07 11.86 -15.49
C THR A 20 2.47 12.14 -14.12
N LYS A 21 2.12 11.08 -13.40
CA LYS A 21 1.48 11.10 -12.07
C LYS A 21 2.38 10.43 -11.04
N TYR A 22 2.05 10.59 -9.76
CA TYR A 22 2.75 9.89 -8.68
C TYR A 22 1.84 9.57 -7.51
N VAL A 23 2.26 8.58 -6.72
CA VAL A 23 1.75 8.30 -5.37
C VAL A 23 2.88 8.26 -4.36
N LEU A 24 2.56 8.56 -3.10
CA LEU A 24 3.45 8.39 -1.96
C LEU A 24 3.11 7.08 -1.25
N HIS A 25 3.99 6.11 -1.41
CA HIS A 25 3.91 4.79 -0.80
C HIS A 25 4.69 4.81 0.51
N LYS A 26 3.99 4.65 1.63
CA LYS A 26 4.59 4.54 2.97
C LYS A 26 4.60 3.08 3.39
N VAL A 27 5.76 2.55 3.75
CA VAL A 27 5.88 1.22 4.35
C VAL A 27 5.37 1.27 5.79
N ASP A 28 4.41 0.43 6.14
CA ASP A 28 3.84 0.36 7.49
C ASP A 28 4.40 -0.83 8.28
N LEU A 29 4.67 -1.97 7.61
CA LEU A 29 5.23 -3.17 8.21
C LEU A 29 6.06 -3.96 7.19
N VAL A 30 7.21 -4.46 7.63
CA VAL A 30 7.96 -5.55 6.99
C VAL A 30 8.14 -6.62 8.05
N ASP A 31 7.54 -7.79 7.84
CA ASP A 31 7.64 -8.94 8.75
C ASP A 31 8.04 -10.17 7.95
N ASP A 32 9.35 -10.40 7.90
CA ASP A 32 9.94 -11.52 7.15
C ASP A 32 9.63 -12.88 7.79
N VAL A 33 9.31 -12.92 9.08
CA VAL A 33 9.00 -14.16 9.80
C VAL A 33 7.60 -14.66 9.44
N ASN A 34 6.62 -13.75 9.39
CA ASN A 34 5.24 -14.08 9.04
C ASN A 34 4.91 -13.86 7.55
N LEU A 35 5.91 -13.49 6.74
CA LEU A 35 5.79 -13.14 5.33
C LEU A 35 4.67 -12.11 5.08
N ALA A 36 4.65 -11.08 5.93
CA ALA A 36 3.66 -10.01 5.86
C ALA A 36 4.32 -8.68 5.47
N TYR A 37 3.64 -7.95 4.58
CA TYR A 37 4.07 -6.63 4.14
C TYR A 37 2.87 -5.70 4.09
N HIS A 38 2.92 -4.64 4.89
CA HIS A 38 1.87 -3.64 4.92
C HIS A 38 2.39 -2.30 4.44
N TYR A 39 1.57 -1.59 3.68
CA TYR A 39 1.88 -0.25 3.23
C TYR A 39 0.62 0.58 3.07
N SER A 40 0.79 1.90 3.02
CA SER A 40 -0.28 2.84 2.77
C SER A 40 0.08 3.77 1.62
N ILE A 41 -0.91 4.09 0.80
CA ILE A 41 -0.85 5.27 -0.07
C ILE A 41 -1.34 6.45 0.76
N VAL A 42 -0.47 7.43 0.95
CA VAL A 42 -0.67 8.57 1.88
C VAL A 42 -0.66 9.93 1.17
N GLY A 43 -0.54 9.94 -0.15
CA GLY A 43 -0.56 11.17 -0.95
C GLY A 43 -0.32 10.92 -2.44
N GLY A 44 -0.46 11.99 -3.23
CA GLY A 44 -0.31 11.97 -4.68
C GLY A 44 -1.65 11.80 -5.41
N PHE A 45 -1.57 11.58 -6.72
CA PHE A 45 -2.73 11.57 -7.63
C PHE A 45 -3.73 10.43 -7.33
N GLY A 46 -3.28 9.35 -6.67
CA GLY A 46 -4.09 8.17 -6.38
C GLY A 46 -5.04 8.27 -5.18
N LEU A 47 -5.12 9.42 -4.49
CA LEU A 47 -6.06 9.62 -3.38
C LEU A 47 -7.10 10.70 -3.73
N PRO A 48 -8.40 10.35 -3.78
CA PRO A 48 -9.46 11.35 -3.84
C PRO A 48 -9.42 12.28 -2.63
N ASP A 49 -9.91 13.51 -2.77
CA ASP A 49 -9.94 14.48 -1.68
C ASP A 49 -10.72 14.00 -0.44
N THR A 50 -11.66 13.07 -0.63
CA THR A 50 -12.47 12.45 0.43
C THR A 50 -11.76 11.31 1.16
N VAL A 51 -10.57 10.90 0.73
CA VAL A 51 -9.80 9.78 1.29
C VAL A 51 -8.54 10.30 1.97
N GLU A 52 -8.32 9.92 3.22
CA GLU A 52 -7.11 10.24 3.99
C GLU A 52 -5.93 9.36 3.57
N LYS A 53 -6.18 8.05 3.45
CA LYS A 53 -5.21 7.07 2.99
C LYS A 53 -5.90 5.78 2.56
N ILE A 54 -5.17 4.95 1.83
CA ILE A 54 -5.55 3.56 1.54
C ILE A 54 -4.45 2.67 2.10
N SER A 55 -4.79 1.76 3.02
CA SER A 55 -3.85 0.79 3.56
C SER A 55 -4.03 -0.58 2.94
N PHE A 56 -2.92 -1.23 2.64
CA PHE A 56 -2.80 -2.54 2.04
C PHE A 56 -2.08 -3.45 3.02
N GLU A 57 -2.76 -4.48 3.48
CA GLU A 57 -2.22 -5.50 4.38
C GLU A 57 -2.07 -6.80 3.60
N SER A 58 -0.84 -7.14 3.22
CA SER A 58 -0.54 -8.38 2.50
C SER A 58 0.11 -9.42 3.40
N LYS A 59 -0.27 -10.68 3.22
CA LYS A 59 0.35 -11.84 3.87
C LYS A 59 0.46 -13.00 2.90
N LEU A 60 1.61 -13.63 2.87
CA LEU A 60 1.87 -14.85 2.09
C LEU A 60 1.82 -16.08 2.99
N SER A 61 1.32 -17.19 2.44
CA SER A 61 1.35 -18.51 3.08
C SER A 61 1.51 -19.62 2.06
N ALA A 62 2.04 -20.77 2.47
CA ALA A 62 2.14 -21.95 1.59
C ALA A 62 0.75 -22.39 1.12
N GLY A 63 0.62 -22.66 -0.18
CA GLY A 63 -0.54 -23.28 -0.80
C GLY A 63 -0.46 -24.81 -0.77
N PRO A 64 -1.60 -25.52 -0.91
CA PRO A 64 -1.66 -26.97 -0.76
C PRO A 64 -0.90 -27.76 -1.85
N ASN A 65 -0.54 -27.12 -2.96
CA ASN A 65 0.13 -27.73 -4.12
C ASN A 65 1.61 -27.31 -4.25
N GLY A 66 2.21 -26.79 -3.18
CA GLY A 66 3.58 -26.26 -3.22
C GLY A 66 3.70 -24.84 -3.81
N GLY A 67 2.59 -24.21 -4.17
CA GLY A 67 2.52 -22.78 -4.53
C GLY A 67 2.40 -21.86 -3.31
N THR A 68 2.06 -20.59 -3.56
CA THR A 68 1.84 -19.57 -2.53
C THR A 68 0.43 -19.02 -2.62
N ILE A 69 -0.21 -18.81 -1.48
CA ILE A 69 -1.45 -18.04 -1.35
C ILE A 69 -1.06 -16.65 -0.86
N ALA A 70 -1.48 -15.62 -1.61
CA ALA A 70 -1.37 -14.22 -1.21
C ALA A 70 -2.73 -13.72 -0.74
N LYS A 71 -2.84 -13.32 0.52
CA LYS A 71 -4.02 -12.65 1.05
C LYS A 71 -3.74 -11.15 1.09
N LEU A 72 -4.63 -10.36 0.50
CA LEU A 72 -4.58 -8.90 0.51
C LEU A 72 -5.85 -8.36 1.15
N SER A 73 -5.71 -7.52 2.18
CA SER A 73 -6.78 -6.69 2.71
C SER A 73 -6.52 -5.24 2.33
N VAL A 74 -7.55 -4.55 1.83
CA VAL A 74 -7.49 -3.14 1.47
C VAL A 74 -8.46 -2.38 2.34
N LYS A 75 -7.98 -1.32 3.01
CA LYS A 75 -8.76 -0.48 3.91
C LYS A 75 -8.71 0.96 3.41
N TYR A 76 -9.88 1.50 3.11
CA TYR A 76 -10.05 2.90 2.74
C TYR A 76 -10.38 3.69 3.99
N PHE A 77 -9.59 4.72 4.28
CA PHE A 77 -9.84 5.63 5.38
C PHE A 77 -10.36 6.93 4.80
N THR A 78 -11.65 7.21 4.97
CA THR A 78 -12.30 8.42 4.44
C THR A 78 -12.27 9.55 5.46
N LYS A 79 -12.32 10.79 4.97
CA LYS A 79 -12.44 11.99 5.79
C LYS A 79 -13.89 12.16 6.24
N GLY A 80 -14.12 12.15 7.55
CA GLY A 80 -15.46 12.31 8.13
C GLY A 80 -16.46 11.24 7.69
N ASP A 81 -17.76 11.55 7.84
CA ASP A 81 -18.85 10.73 7.32
C ASP A 81 -19.00 10.98 5.80
N ALA A 82 -18.00 10.58 5.03
CA ALA A 82 -18.09 10.58 3.58
C ALA A 82 -19.10 9.48 3.16
N ALA A 83 -20.31 9.90 2.82
CA ALA A 83 -21.38 9.05 2.27
C ALA A 83 -21.08 8.61 0.83
#